data_AF-A0A3G8H400-F1
#
_entry.id   AF-A0A3G8H400-F1
#
_cell.length_a   1.000
_cell.length_b   1.000
_cell.length_c   1.000
_cell.angle_alpha   90.00
_cell.angle_beta   90.00
_cell.angle_gamma   90.00
#
_symmetry.space_group_name_H-M   'P 1'
#
loop_
_entity.id
_entity.type
_entity.pdbx_description
1 polymer ?
#
loop_
_entity_poly.entity_id
_entity_poly.type
_entity_poly.pdbx_seq_one_letter_code
_entity_poly.pdbx_strand_id
1 'polypeptide(L)'
;MPTLRALGRAAAPGGALAAALVLSACAHNHAARFDVDAFLRGSDTALPEVLGNTDFLKATRLAQNDCATLLQSPHNGVLEDLPASNTTRGPAWILHPKATPDKVWLIVGQPNGDRSCHGPLPADAMQTLTDRAKG
;
A
#
# COMPACT_ATOMS: atom_id res chain seq x y z
N MET A 1 -79.79 -27.46 16.03
CA MET A 1 -79.58 -26.79 17.34
C MET A 1 -78.46 -27.51 18.08
N PRO A 2 -77.62 -26.81 18.86
CA PRO A 2 -76.18 -26.55 18.60
C PRO A 2 -75.25 -27.59 19.28
N THR A 3 -73.90 -27.62 19.14
CA THR A 3 -72.93 -26.70 19.77
C THR A 3 -71.48 -26.96 19.28
N LEU A 4 -70.63 -25.98 19.58
CA LEU A 4 -69.34 -25.58 19.02
C LEU A 4 -68.08 -26.44 19.32
N ARG A 5 -67.07 -26.19 18.45
CA ARG A 5 -65.61 -25.95 18.70
C ARG A 5 -64.72 -27.14 19.08
N ALA A 6 -63.65 -27.31 18.29
CA ALA A 6 -62.30 -26.89 18.69
C ALA A 6 -61.37 -26.76 17.47
N LEU A 7 -60.79 -25.58 17.27
CA LEU A 7 -59.61 -25.40 16.42
C LEU A 7 -58.40 -25.97 17.17
N GLY A 8 -57.73 -26.96 16.59
CA GLY A 8 -56.38 -27.37 16.95
C GLY A 8 -55.50 -27.27 15.70
N ARG A 9 -54.59 -26.29 15.69
CA ARG A 9 -53.66 -26.01 14.59
C ARG A 9 -52.80 -27.24 14.23
N ALA A 10 -52.89 -27.65 12.96
CA ALA A 10 -51.87 -28.38 12.22
C ALA A 10 -50.55 -27.55 12.22
N ALA A 11 -49.34 -28.07 12.06
CA ALA A 11 -48.85 -29.38 11.62
C ALA A 11 -47.40 -29.55 12.14
N ALA A 12 -47.02 -30.77 12.48
CA ALA A 12 -45.65 -31.27 12.30
C ALA A 12 -45.64 -32.01 10.94
N PRO A 13 -44.52 -32.15 10.18
CA PRO A 13 -43.37 -32.95 10.62
C PRO A 13 -42.01 -32.64 9.93
N GLY A 14 -40.96 -33.39 10.33
CA GLY A 14 -39.75 -33.65 9.54
C GLY A 14 -38.63 -32.63 9.75
N GLY A 15 -37.38 -32.99 10.02
CA GLY A 15 -36.66 -34.21 9.70
C GLY A 15 -35.30 -33.77 9.14
N ALA A 16 -34.23 -34.12 9.85
CA ALA A 16 -32.82 -34.21 9.43
C ALA A 16 -32.29 -33.26 8.34
N LEU A 17 -31.25 -32.48 8.67
CA LEU A 17 -29.88 -32.72 8.19
C LEU A 17 -28.94 -31.66 8.78
N ALA A 18 -28.04 -32.12 9.63
CA ALA A 18 -26.87 -31.36 10.07
C ALA A 18 -25.92 -31.20 8.88
N ALA A 19 -25.71 -29.96 8.44
CA ALA A 19 -24.59 -29.59 7.58
C ALA A 19 -23.81 -28.49 8.31
N ALA A 20 -22.92 -28.91 9.21
CA ALA A 20 -21.89 -28.03 9.75
C ALA A 20 -20.89 -27.72 8.64
N LEU A 21 -21.08 -26.61 7.93
CA LEU A 21 -20.07 -26.05 7.05
C LEU A 21 -18.96 -25.44 7.91
N VAL A 22 -18.06 -26.30 8.39
CA VAL A 22 -16.78 -25.86 8.95
C VAL A 22 -15.91 -25.47 7.76
N LEU A 23 -16.07 -24.24 7.27
CA LEU A 23 -15.07 -23.60 6.43
C LEU A 23 -13.88 -23.27 7.33
N SER A 24 -13.01 -24.27 7.53
CA SER A 24 -11.64 -24.05 7.96
C SER A 24 -10.91 -23.37 6.81
N ALA A 25 -11.17 -22.07 6.63
CA ALA A 25 -10.28 -21.22 5.86
C ALA A 25 -8.97 -21.22 6.63
N CYS A 26 -7.98 -21.94 6.09
CA CYS A 26 -6.61 -21.86 6.53
C CYS A 26 -6.21 -20.39 6.46
N ALA A 27 -6.29 -19.69 7.59
CA ALA A 27 -5.56 -18.47 7.82
C ALA A 27 -4.08 -18.87 7.78
N HIS A 28 -3.55 -18.98 6.56
CA HIS A 28 -2.12 -18.82 6.33
C HIS A 28 -1.81 -17.45 6.92
N ASN A 29 -1.24 -17.46 8.13
CA ASN A 29 -0.57 -16.33 8.74
C ASN A 29 0.67 -15.99 7.91
N HIS A 30 0.47 -15.59 6.65
CA HIS A 30 1.36 -14.65 6.02
C HIS A 30 1.10 -13.35 6.76
N ALA A 31 2.01 -12.94 7.63
CA ALA A 31 2.10 -11.54 8.01
C ALA A 31 2.03 -10.75 6.71
N ALA A 32 0.92 -10.05 6.46
CA ALA A 32 0.64 -9.42 5.19
C ALA A 32 1.75 -8.40 4.93
N ARG A 33 2.70 -8.75 4.06
CA ARG A 33 3.73 -7.80 3.62
C ARG A 33 3.00 -6.71 2.85
N PHE A 34 3.37 -5.46 3.10
CA PHE A 34 2.82 -4.33 2.37
C PHE A 34 3.10 -4.52 0.88
N ASP A 35 2.04 -4.59 0.07
CA ASP A 35 2.17 -4.74 -1.38
C ASP A 35 2.45 -3.37 -2.00
N VAL A 36 3.73 -3.09 -2.20
CA VAL A 36 4.23 -1.82 -2.75
C VAL A 36 3.70 -1.57 -4.15
N ASP A 37 3.69 -2.59 -5.01
CA ASP A 37 3.30 -2.41 -6.42
C ASP A 37 1.79 -2.19 -6.54
N ALA A 38 0.98 -2.98 -5.83
CA ALA A 38 -0.46 -2.79 -5.78
C ALA A 38 -0.84 -1.41 -5.21
N PHE A 39 -0.14 -0.96 -4.16
CA PHE A 39 -0.38 0.36 -3.59
C PHE A 39 -0.05 1.48 -4.59
N LEU A 40 1.13 1.45 -5.23
CA LEU A 40 1.55 2.50 -6.17
C LEU A 40 0.68 2.55 -7.44
N ARG A 41 0.16 1.39 -7.89
CA ARG A 41 -0.70 1.28 -9.07
C ARG A 41 -2.19 1.48 -8.77
N GLY A 42 -2.55 1.64 -7.50
CA GLY A 42 -3.93 1.93 -7.09
C GLY A 42 -4.47 3.16 -7.82
N SER A 43 -5.71 3.09 -8.32
CA SER A 43 -6.36 4.22 -8.99
C SER A 43 -6.48 5.45 -8.10
N ASP A 44 -6.67 5.22 -6.80
CA ASP A 44 -6.92 6.24 -5.78
C ASP A 44 -5.63 6.65 -5.05
N THR A 45 -4.50 6.03 -5.37
CA THR A 45 -3.21 6.44 -4.81
C THR A 45 -2.72 7.68 -5.54
N ALA A 46 -2.45 8.75 -4.79
CA ALA A 46 -1.75 9.92 -5.29
C ALA A 46 -0.45 10.14 -4.52
N LEU A 47 0.39 11.04 -5.05
CA LEU A 47 1.73 11.26 -4.54
C LEU A 47 1.75 11.72 -3.06
N PRO A 48 0.87 12.63 -2.59
CA PRO A 48 0.82 13.01 -1.18
C PRO A 48 0.52 11.82 -0.25
N GLU A 49 -0.30 10.87 -0.68
CA GLU A 49 -0.67 9.67 0.07
C GLU A 49 0.53 8.74 0.20
N VAL A 50 1.32 8.56 -0.87
CA VAL A 50 2.58 7.79 -0.82
C VAL A 50 3.56 8.41 0.18
N LEU A 51 3.76 9.73 0.13
CA LEU A 51 4.63 10.47 1.06
C LEU A 51 4.09 10.47 2.51
N GLY A 52 2.78 10.37 2.67
CA GLY A 52 2.09 10.33 3.96
C GLY A 52 2.07 8.93 4.59
N ASN A 53 2.14 7.87 3.79
CA ASN A 53 1.91 6.49 4.23
C ASN A 53 3.13 5.88 4.96
N THR A 54 3.01 5.77 6.28
CA THR A 54 4.07 5.23 7.13
C THR A 54 4.40 3.75 6.84
N ASP A 55 3.43 2.94 6.42
CA ASP A 55 3.65 1.52 6.14
C ASP A 55 4.43 1.35 4.83
N PHE A 56 4.09 2.10 3.79
CA PHE A 56 4.86 2.17 2.55
C PHE A 56 6.30 2.61 2.83
N LEU A 57 6.49 3.73 3.54
CA LEU A 57 7.81 4.25 3.85
C LEU A 57 8.62 3.29 4.71
N LYS A 58 7.98 2.55 5.63
CA LYS A 58 8.68 1.54 6.44
C LYS A 58 9.05 0.33 5.60
N ALA A 59 8.16 -0.13 4.72
CA ALA A 59 8.37 -1.31 3.89
C ALA A 59 9.44 -1.13 2.82
N THR A 60 9.63 0.10 2.35
CA THR A 60 10.55 0.43 1.25
C THR A 60 11.86 1.06 1.73
N ARG A 61 12.01 1.32 3.04
CA ARG A 61 13.18 1.99 3.61
C ARG A 61 14.47 1.20 3.42
N LEU A 62 15.47 1.86 2.85
CA LEU A 62 16.85 1.38 2.84
C LEU A 62 17.52 1.59 4.20
N ALA A 63 18.51 0.74 4.50
CA ALA A 63 19.41 0.99 5.62
C ALA A 63 20.15 2.33 5.43
N GLN A 64 20.50 2.99 6.53
CA GLN A 64 21.10 4.33 6.49
C GLN A 64 22.40 4.37 5.68
N ASN A 65 23.26 3.35 5.83
CA ASN A 65 24.52 3.25 5.09
C ASN A 65 24.29 3.05 3.58
N ASP A 66 23.28 2.28 3.19
CA ASP A 66 22.93 2.06 1.79
C ASP A 66 22.36 3.34 1.18
N CYS A 67 21.53 4.07 1.92
CA CYS A 67 21.02 5.37 1.52
C CYS A 67 22.15 6.40 1.35
N ALA A 68 23.10 6.45 2.29
CA ALA A 68 24.26 7.34 2.18
C ALA A 68 25.10 6.99 0.94
N THR A 69 25.35 5.70 0.69
CA THR A 69 26.08 5.22 -0.49
C THR A 69 25.35 5.59 -1.78
N LEU A 70 24.02 5.42 -1.79
CA LEU A 70 23.16 5.77 -2.93
C LEU A 70 23.22 7.28 -3.23
N LEU A 71 23.23 8.13 -2.22
CA LEU A 71 23.25 9.59 -2.39
C LEU A 71 24.65 10.15 -2.70
N GLN A 72 25.72 9.49 -2.25
CA GLN A 72 27.10 9.98 -2.40
C GLN A 72 27.73 9.61 -3.74
N SER A 73 27.24 8.58 -4.44
CA SER A 73 27.86 8.14 -5.68
C SER A 73 27.53 9.11 -6.83
N PRO A 74 28.53 9.80 -7.41
CA PRO A 74 28.36 10.84 -8.42
C PRO A 74 27.86 10.32 -9.79
N HIS A 75 27.58 9.02 -9.90
CA HIS A 75 27.09 8.36 -11.11
C HIS A 75 25.64 7.85 -10.98
N ASN A 76 24.97 8.12 -9.85
CA ASN A 76 23.69 7.51 -9.51
C ASN A 76 22.46 8.17 -10.16
N GLY A 77 22.67 9.00 -11.18
CA GLY A 77 21.61 9.49 -12.04
C GLY A 77 21.06 10.87 -11.68
N VAL A 78 19.81 11.14 -12.05
CA VAL A 78 19.18 12.46 -11.90
C VAL A 78 18.28 12.46 -10.68
N LEU A 79 18.38 13.51 -9.86
CA LEU A 79 17.46 13.77 -8.75
C LEU A 79 16.40 14.77 -9.22
N GLU A 80 15.14 14.36 -9.24
CA GLU A 80 13.99 15.16 -9.62
C GLU A 80 13.22 15.62 -8.37
N ASP A 81 12.93 16.92 -8.24
CA ASP A 81 12.08 17.46 -7.18
C ASP A 81 10.63 17.02 -7.37
N LEU A 82 10.01 16.51 -6.31
CA LEU A 82 8.59 16.19 -6.35
C LEU A 82 7.72 17.44 -6.11
N PRO A 83 6.65 17.66 -6.89
CA PRO A 83 5.79 18.84 -6.76
C PRO A 83 5.04 18.92 -5.43
N ALA A 84 4.77 17.77 -4.79
CA ALA A 84 4.09 17.68 -3.50
C ALA A 84 5.04 17.69 -2.28
N SER A 85 6.28 18.16 -2.47
CA SER A 85 7.34 18.18 -1.44
C SER A 85 7.12 19.15 -0.27
N ASN A 86 5.94 19.78 -0.16
CA ASN A 86 5.58 20.66 0.94
C ASN A 86 4.60 20.03 1.95
N THR A 87 4.53 18.69 1.99
CA THR A 87 3.82 18.00 3.07
C THR A 87 4.53 18.20 4.41
N THR A 88 3.84 17.91 5.52
CA THR A 88 4.35 17.98 6.90
C THR A 88 5.67 17.22 7.12
N ARG A 89 6.03 16.34 6.19
CA ARG A 89 7.19 15.45 6.27
C ARG A 89 8.47 16.04 5.66
N GLY A 90 8.40 17.22 5.02
CA GLY A 90 9.54 17.90 4.41
C GLY A 90 9.71 17.59 2.92
N PRO A 91 10.80 18.08 2.30
CA PRO A 91 11.02 17.96 0.86
C PRO A 91 11.25 16.51 0.42
N ALA A 92 10.82 16.18 -0.80
CA ALA A 92 10.96 14.86 -1.38
C ALA A 92 11.46 14.90 -2.83
N TRP A 93 12.15 13.84 -3.24
CA TRP A 93 12.76 13.73 -4.56
C TRP A 93 12.65 12.32 -5.11
N ILE A 94 12.71 12.18 -6.43
CA ILE A 94 12.90 10.89 -7.09
C ILE A 94 14.32 10.84 -7.66
N LEU A 95 15.07 9.80 -7.29
CA LEU A 95 16.34 9.47 -7.90
C LEU A 95 16.11 8.47 -9.04
N HIS A 96 16.51 8.87 -10.24
CA HIS A 96 16.49 8.07 -11.46
C HIS A 96 17.90 7.58 -11.79
N PRO A 97 18.31 6.38 -11.35
CA PRO A 97 19.64 5.88 -11.64
C PRO A 97 19.84 5.51 -13.11
N LYS A 98 21.02 5.87 -13.59
CA LYS A 98 21.43 5.64 -14.98
C LYS A 98 21.54 4.15 -15.34
N ALA A 99 21.90 3.30 -14.37
CA ALA A 99 22.13 1.88 -14.59
C ALA A 99 20.84 1.04 -14.64
N THR A 100 19.76 1.49 -13.97
CA THR A 100 18.50 0.75 -13.82
C THR A 100 17.32 1.70 -14.06
N PRO A 101 17.05 2.07 -15.32
CA PRO A 101 16.05 3.09 -15.65
C PRO A 101 14.61 2.67 -15.35
N ASP A 102 14.35 1.37 -15.19
CA ASP A 102 13.06 0.80 -14.78
C ASP A 102 12.80 0.92 -13.26
N LYS A 103 13.81 1.33 -12.50
CA LYS A 103 13.74 1.51 -11.05
C LYS A 103 14.03 2.95 -10.65
N VAL A 104 13.35 3.41 -9.63
CA VAL A 104 13.61 4.70 -8.99
C VAL A 104 13.67 4.56 -7.48
N TRP A 105 14.27 5.55 -6.82
CA TRP A 105 14.29 5.65 -5.36
C TRP A 105 13.62 6.94 -4.95
N LEU A 106 12.66 6.84 -4.03
CA LEU A 106 12.08 8.00 -3.39
C LEU A 106 13.01 8.44 -2.25
N ILE A 107 13.43 9.69 -2.27
CA ILE A 107 14.23 10.33 -1.23
C ILE A 107 13.32 11.28 -0.46
N VAL A 108 13.17 11.05 0.84
CA VAL A 108 12.37 11.92 1.72
C VAL A 108 13.29 12.58 2.72
N GLY A 109 13.35 13.91 2.68
CA GLY A 109 14.02 14.74 3.68
C GLY A 109 13.26 14.68 5.00
N GLN A 110 13.99 14.73 6.11
CA GLN A 110 13.44 14.72 7.45
C GLN A 110 13.64 16.10 8.10
N PRO A 111 12.80 16.48 9.10
CA PRO A 111 12.92 17.77 9.77
C PRO A 111 14.27 18.05 10.44
N ASN A 112 15.02 17.00 10.79
CA ASN A 112 16.35 17.09 11.40
C ASN A 112 17.48 17.29 10.36
N GLY A 113 17.16 17.41 9.07
CA GLY A 113 18.12 17.55 7.98
C GLY A 113 18.60 16.23 7.38
N ASP A 114 18.25 15.09 7.96
CA ASP A 114 18.58 13.77 7.42
C ASP A 114 17.74 13.45 6.19
N ARG A 115 18.19 12.46 5.40
CA ARG A 115 17.43 11.92 4.27
C ARG A 115 17.19 10.43 4.48
N SER A 116 16.02 9.98 4.05
CA SER A 116 15.66 8.57 3.97
C SER A 116 15.46 8.19 2.51
N CYS A 117 15.97 7.02 2.13
CA CYS A 117 15.85 6.49 0.77
C CYS A 117 14.88 5.31 0.79
N HIS A 118 14.01 5.23 -0.22
CA HIS A 118 12.92 4.27 -0.30
C HIS A 118 12.91 3.62 -1.68
N GLY A 119 13.03 2.30 -1.76
CA GLY A 119 13.04 1.57 -3.02
C GLY A 119 13.82 0.24 -2.99
N PRO A 120 14.09 -0.35 -4.17
CA PRO A 120 13.75 0.16 -5.51
C PRO A 120 12.24 0.15 -5.79
N LEU A 121 11.73 1.21 -6.41
CA LEU A 121 10.33 1.39 -6.80
C LEU A 121 10.17 1.26 -8.31
N PRO A 122 9.01 0.80 -8.81
CA PRO A 122 8.70 0.79 -10.24
C PRO A 122 8.66 2.23 -10.81
N ALA A 123 9.55 2.51 -11.79
CA ALA A 123 9.71 3.85 -12.37
C ALA A 123 8.43 4.34 -13.05
N ASP A 124 7.73 3.46 -13.78
CA ASP A 124 6.50 3.76 -14.51
C ASP A 124 5.35 4.17 -13.57
N ALA A 125 5.20 3.48 -12.44
CA ALA A 125 4.18 3.81 -11.45
C ALA A 125 4.49 5.15 -10.76
N MET A 126 5.74 5.37 -10.36
CA MET A 126 6.17 6.63 -9.74
C MET A 126 6.06 7.81 -10.71
N GLN A 127 6.37 7.60 -11.99
CA GLN A 127 6.19 8.62 -13.03
C GLN A 127 4.71 8.97 -13.19
N THR A 128 3.83 7.97 -13.28
CA THR A 128 2.38 8.20 -13.37
C THR A 128 1.85 9.02 -12.18
N LEU A 129 2.29 8.71 -10.96
CA LEU A 129 1.91 9.46 -9.74
C LEU A 129 2.43 10.90 -9.78
N THR A 130 3.66 11.09 -10.25
CA THR A 130 4.30 12.41 -10.33
C THR A 130 3.64 13.26 -11.40
N ASP A 131 3.35 12.71 -12.58
CA ASP A 131 2.67 13.40 -13.67
C ASP A 131 1.26 13.85 -13.27
N ARG A 132 0.49 12.98 -12.60
CA ARG A 132 -0.82 13.34 -12.02
C ARG A 132 -0.72 14.47 -11.00
N ALA A 133 0.35 14.51 -10.21
CA ALA A 133 0.56 15.56 -9.21
C ALA A 133 0.98 16.91 -9.82
N LYS A 134 1.52 16.92 -11.05
CA LYS A 134 1.90 18.14 -11.78
C LYS A 134 0.71 18.82 -12.47
N GLY A 135 -0.34 18.07 -12.81
CA GLY A 135 -1.56 18.55 -13.48
C GLY A 135 -1.58 18.22 -14.96
#